data_AF-A0A285UD70-F1
#
_entry.id   AF-A0A285UD70-F1
#
_cell.length_a   1.000
_cell.length_b   1.000
_cell.length_c   1.000
_cell.angle_alpha   90.00
_cell.angle_beta   90.00
_cell.angle_gamma   90.00
#
_symmetry.space_group_name_H-M   'P 1'
#
loop_
_entity.id
_entity.type
_entity.pdbx_description
1 polymer ?
#
loop_
_entity_poly.entity_id
_entity_poly.type
_entity_poly.pdbx_seq_one_letter_code
_entity_poly.pdbx_strand_id
1 'polypeptide(L)'
;MKHTSSNDQSPLLSFEFATSSGEIQPLTFRNPIQLIVATKIEEILPCFEQIQEAVEKGYYAAGFLTYESAPAFDAAYKVRDGHTMPLLWFGIFSEPQQGSLNSSGTFHIDKWEPTVSIEEYNEAIKSIKQSIEKGDTFQTNYTIRLKSTFEGDDIALFQKLKRAQASNYCAYINTGEHSILSASPELFFHIEGDKIITRPMKGTTLRGKTVAEDEENAKWLYHSEKNRSENVMIVDLLRNDLGRIAELGSVHVTKLFEVEQYPTVHQMTSTVKAKIAPDASYFNIFKAIFPCGSITGAPKISTMDIISQTESTPREVYCGAIGYFAPNGEAVFNVPIRTVVIDRQTGEATYGVGGGITWDSTAKGEYHEVLAKASFLERDVPEFQLLESILLQDGEFFLLDEHLRRLSNSAKYFGFSLNIEDARAALSEIVQKHKDGEYKIRLLLDKSGTLTTEAQQLKTMKAPMTVTLADKPINKENLYLYHKTTHRKMYEDYQNKFKDYFDVLLWNENEELTEFTNGNIVLEIDGSLWTPPIECGLLSGTYREVLIKEGRVSEKTLTLADLEKCTNIWFINSVRKWLPVQLTK
;
A
#
# COMPACT_ATOMS: atom_id res chain seq x y z
N MET A 1 -26.95 -39.68 -2.88
CA MET A 1 -25.64 -40.03 -3.48
C MET A 1 -25.42 -39.22 -4.74
N LYS A 2 -24.83 -38.04 -4.60
CA LYS A 2 -24.07 -37.34 -5.64
C LYS A 2 -22.79 -36.90 -4.93
N HIS A 3 -21.74 -37.68 -5.08
CA HIS A 3 -20.39 -37.31 -4.68
C HIS A 3 -19.96 -36.16 -5.61
N THR A 4 -20.12 -34.93 -5.15
CA THR A 4 -19.33 -33.80 -5.64
C THR A 4 -17.94 -33.96 -5.03
N SER A 5 -16.96 -34.07 -5.90
CA SER A 5 -15.53 -34.20 -5.61
C SER A 5 -15.09 -33.26 -4.50
N SER A 6 -14.64 -33.85 -3.38
CA SER A 6 -13.75 -33.20 -2.43
C SER A 6 -12.49 -32.80 -3.21
N ASN A 7 -12.36 -31.50 -3.51
CA ASN A 7 -11.15 -30.94 -4.09
C ASN A 7 -10.04 -31.01 -3.03
N ASP A 8 -9.35 -32.14 -3.03
CA ASP A 8 -8.14 -32.44 -2.28
C ASP A 8 -6.99 -31.60 -2.87
N GLN A 9 -7.01 -30.29 -2.59
CA GLN A 9 -5.89 -29.41 -2.94
C GLN A 9 -4.84 -29.52 -1.84
N SER A 10 -3.71 -30.12 -2.19
CA SER A 10 -2.48 -30.10 -1.38
C SER A 10 -2.19 -28.69 -0.86
N PRO A 11 -1.68 -28.54 0.38
CA PRO A 11 -1.34 -27.22 0.92
C PRO A 11 -0.45 -26.41 -0.04
N LEU A 12 -0.76 -25.11 -0.16
CA LEU A 12 -0.10 -24.17 -1.04
C LEU A 12 0.28 -22.92 -0.25
N LEU A 13 1.57 -22.56 -0.25
CA LEU A 13 2.05 -21.34 0.37
C LEU A 13 2.83 -20.52 -0.64
N SER A 14 2.74 -19.19 -0.55
CA SER A 14 3.53 -18.26 -1.35
C SER A 14 3.93 -17.08 -0.49
N PHE A 15 5.20 -16.70 -0.54
CA PHE A 15 5.77 -15.59 0.20
C PHE A 15 6.43 -14.61 -0.76
N GLU A 16 6.07 -13.34 -0.67
CA GLU A 16 6.68 -12.23 -1.40
C GLU A 16 7.25 -11.27 -0.37
N PHE A 17 8.36 -11.70 0.23
CA PHE A 17 9.04 -10.98 1.29
C PHE A 17 10.24 -10.22 0.72
N ALA A 18 10.34 -8.94 1.07
CA ALA A 18 11.47 -8.12 0.72
C ALA A 18 12.70 -8.55 1.52
N THR A 19 13.81 -8.68 0.82
CA THR A 19 15.15 -8.90 1.40
C THR A 19 15.63 -7.64 2.12
N SER A 20 16.78 -7.75 2.79
CA SER A 20 17.43 -6.60 3.44
C SER A 20 17.80 -5.46 2.47
N SER A 21 17.93 -5.74 1.16
CA SER A 21 18.13 -4.74 0.09
C SER A 21 16.82 -4.13 -0.44
N GLY A 22 15.66 -4.63 -0.02
CA GLY A 22 14.35 -4.18 -0.50
C GLY A 22 13.86 -4.89 -1.76
N GLU A 23 14.62 -5.84 -2.30
CA GLU A 23 14.21 -6.67 -3.43
C GLU A 23 13.27 -7.79 -2.98
N ILE A 24 12.15 -8.00 -3.67
CA ILE A 24 11.21 -9.08 -3.40
C ILE A 24 11.59 -10.30 -4.24
N GLN A 25 11.84 -11.43 -3.58
CA GLN A 25 12.09 -12.72 -4.21
C GLN A 25 10.94 -13.69 -3.89
N PRO A 26 9.97 -13.89 -4.81
CA PRO A 26 8.82 -14.72 -4.55
C PRO A 26 9.18 -16.21 -4.39
N LEU A 27 8.74 -16.82 -3.28
CA LEU A 27 8.90 -18.24 -2.99
C LEU A 27 7.54 -18.91 -2.88
N THR A 28 7.30 -19.95 -3.67
CA THR A 28 6.08 -20.76 -3.63
C THR A 28 6.39 -22.19 -3.16
N PHE A 29 5.69 -22.66 -2.13
CA PHE A 29 5.81 -24.01 -1.58
C PHE A 29 4.56 -24.83 -1.88
N ARG A 30 4.77 -26.07 -2.34
CA ARG A 30 3.72 -27.03 -2.70
C ARG A 30 4.08 -28.41 -2.18
N ASN A 31 3.07 -29.24 -1.92
CA ASN A 31 3.25 -30.65 -1.58
C ASN A 31 4.20 -30.86 -0.38
N PRO A 32 3.81 -30.44 0.84
CA PRO A 32 4.66 -30.64 2.01
C PRO A 32 4.98 -32.12 2.23
N ILE A 33 6.22 -32.40 2.59
CA ILE A 33 6.71 -33.74 2.98
C ILE A 33 6.04 -34.16 4.29
N GLN A 34 5.88 -33.21 5.20
CA GLN A 34 5.27 -33.39 6.51
C GLN A 34 4.53 -32.11 6.90
N LEU A 35 3.42 -32.27 7.62
CA LEU A 35 2.76 -31.17 8.32
C LEU A 35 3.03 -31.30 9.82
N ILE A 36 3.44 -30.20 10.45
CA ILE A 36 3.61 -30.05 11.88
C ILE A 36 2.52 -29.11 12.35
N VAL A 37 1.64 -29.60 13.23
CA VAL A 37 0.44 -28.87 13.66
C VAL A 37 0.30 -28.99 15.18
N ALA A 38 0.09 -27.86 15.84
CA ALA A 38 -0.29 -27.81 17.25
C ALA A 38 -1.71 -27.23 17.38
N THR A 39 -2.55 -27.91 18.15
CA THR A 39 -3.90 -27.44 18.53
C THR A 39 -3.97 -27.06 20.00
N LYS A 40 -2.97 -27.44 20.79
CA LYS A 40 -2.87 -27.14 22.22
C LYS A 40 -1.54 -26.49 22.57
N ILE A 41 -1.54 -25.75 23.67
CA ILE A 41 -0.38 -24.97 24.13
C ILE A 41 0.83 -25.87 24.42
N GLU A 42 0.61 -27.02 25.05
CA GLU A 42 1.65 -28.00 25.38
C GLU A 42 2.31 -28.65 24.15
N GLU A 43 1.67 -28.58 22.97
CA GLU A 43 2.20 -29.14 21.72
C GLU A 43 3.16 -28.17 21.01
N ILE A 44 3.16 -26.88 21.37
CA ILE A 44 3.95 -25.85 20.68
C ILE A 44 5.45 -26.11 20.78
N LEU A 45 5.98 -26.34 21.98
CA LEU A 45 7.42 -26.59 22.15
C LEU A 45 7.88 -27.84 21.37
N PRO A 46 7.23 -29.01 21.49
CA PRO A 46 7.56 -30.19 20.65
C PRO A 46 7.46 -29.93 19.15
N CYS A 47 6.54 -29.07 18.70
CA CYS A 47 6.44 -28.70 17.28
C CYS A 47 7.62 -27.83 16.83
N PHE A 48 8.06 -26.87 17.66
CA PHE A 48 9.26 -26.08 17.37
C PHE A 48 10.53 -26.93 17.30
N GLU A 49 10.66 -27.93 18.17
CA GLU A 49 11.77 -28.88 18.15
C GLU A 49 11.80 -29.67 16.83
N GLN A 50 10.63 -30.16 16.37
CA GLN A 50 10.52 -30.84 15.07
C GLN A 50 10.83 -29.92 13.88
N ILE A 51 10.38 -28.66 13.93
CA ILE A 51 10.70 -27.65 12.90
C ILE A 51 12.21 -27.44 12.85
N GLN A 52 12.85 -27.24 14.01
CA GLN A 52 14.28 -27.01 14.10
C GLN A 52 15.06 -28.23 13.57
N GLU A 53 14.71 -29.44 13.97
CA GLU A 53 15.34 -30.67 13.48
C GLU A 53 15.20 -30.82 11.95
N ALA A 54 14.04 -30.47 11.39
CA ALA A 54 13.82 -30.52 9.95
C ALA A 54 14.72 -29.51 9.20
N VAL A 55 14.84 -28.28 9.71
CA VAL A 55 15.69 -27.26 9.10
C VAL A 55 17.18 -27.63 9.18
N GLU A 56 17.62 -28.17 10.32
CA GLU A 56 18.98 -28.70 10.50
C GLU A 56 19.30 -29.87 9.56
N LYS A 57 18.28 -30.63 9.13
CA LYS A 57 18.40 -31.69 8.11
C LYS A 57 18.41 -31.16 6.67
N GLY A 58 18.31 -29.85 6.46
CA GLY A 58 18.37 -29.23 5.14
C GLY A 58 17.01 -28.97 4.49
N TYR A 59 15.91 -29.06 5.24
CA TYR A 59 14.56 -28.75 4.73
C TYR A 59 14.16 -27.30 5.01
N TYR A 60 13.17 -26.81 4.27
CA TYR A 60 12.45 -25.58 4.60
C TYR A 60 11.28 -25.90 5.53
N ALA A 61 10.95 -24.99 6.44
CA ALA A 61 9.74 -25.04 7.23
C ALA A 61 8.96 -23.73 7.04
N ALA A 62 7.75 -23.79 6.48
CA ALA A 62 6.96 -22.60 6.15
C ALA A 62 5.53 -22.72 6.69
N GLY A 63 4.99 -21.63 7.26
CA GLY A 63 3.73 -21.70 7.97
C GLY A 63 3.38 -20.45 8.78
N PHE A 64 2.60 -20.65 9.84
CA PHE A 64 2.13 -19.60 10.72
C PHE A 64 1.97 -20.03 12.18
N LEU A 65 1.93 -19.03 13.06
CA LEU A 65 1.47 -19.11 14.44
C LEU A 65 0.28 -18.17 14.62
N THR A 66 -0.73 -18.62 15.35
CA THR A 66 -1.83 -17.74 15.79
C THR A 66 -1.45 -16.95 17.02
N TYR A 67 -2.09 -15.80 17.24
CA TYR A 67 -1.92 -14.99 18.43
C TYR A 67 -2.19 -15.77 19.73
N GLU A 68 -3.15 -16.68 19.69
CA GLU A 68 -3.55 -17.52 20.82
C GLU A 68 -2.48 -18.55 21.24
N SER A 69 -1.42 -18.74 20.45
CA SER A 69 -0.25 -19.52 20.85
C SER A 69 0.62 -18.84 21.91
N ALA A 70 0.43 -17.54 22.17
CA ALA A 70 1.26 -16.74 23.07
C ALA A 70 1.50 -17.36 24.47
N PRO A 71 0.50 -17.98 25.14
CA PRO A 71 0.72 -18.59 26.45
C PRO A 71 1.74 -19.73 26.48
N ALA A 72 2.11 -20.31 25.33
CA ALA A 72 3.19 -21.29 25.23
C ALA A 72 4.57 -20.68 25.52
N PHE A 73 4.72 -19.38 25.30
CA PHE A 73 5.97 -18.65 25.45
C PHE A 73 6.09 -17.98 26.81
N ASP A 74 4.98 -17.48 27.35
CA ASP A 74 4.87 -16.98 28.72
C ASP A 74 3.48 -17.29 29.26
N ALA A 75 3.41 -18.11 30.31
CA ALA A 75 2.15 -18.54 30.93
C ALA A 75 1.35 -17.37 31.56
N ALA A 76 1.97 -16.20 31.76
CA ALA A 76 1.29 -15.01 32.22
C ALA A 76 0.44 -14.34 31.11
N TYR A 77 0.71 -14.63 29.83
CA TYR A 77 -0.07 -14.08 28.73
C TYR A 77 -1.49 -14.64 28.73
N LYS A 78 -2.47 -13.74 28.61
CA LYS A 78 -3.89 -14.04 28.50
C LYS A 78 -4.36 -13.75 27.08
N VAL A 79 -5.17 -14.65 26.54
CA VAL A 79 -5.73 -14.57 25.20
C VAL A 79 -7.21 -14.91 25.27
N ARG A 80 -7.96 -14.54 24.23
CA ARG A 80 -9.38 -14.85 24.14
C ARG A 80 -9.58 -16.32 23.79
N ASP A 81 -10.48 -16.99 24.49
CA ASP A 81 -10.85 -18.37 24.20
C ASP A 81 -11.70 -18.50 22.92
N GLY A 82 -11.90 -19.75 22.47
CA GLY A 82 -12.77 -20.06 21.33
C GLY A 82 -12.10 -19.96 19.97
N HIS A 83 -10.77 -20.08 19.91
CA HIS A 83 -10.06 -20.14 18.65
C HIS A 83 -10.40 -21.40 17.86
N THR A 84 -10.43 -21.30 16.54
CA THR A 84 -10.74 -22.41 15.64
C THR A 84 -9.54 -22.83 14.80
N MET A 85 -8.58 -21.93 14.56
CA MET A 85 -7.37 -22.29 13.81
C MET A 85 -6.38 -23.05 14.71
N PRO A 86 -5.55 -23.93 14.14
CA PRO A 86 -4.43 -24.52 14.88
C PRO A 86 -3.50 -23.41 15.38
N LEU A 87 -2.98 -23.57 16.60
CA LEU A 87 -2.07 -22.61 17.24
C LEU A 87 -0.75 -22.46 16.49
N LEU A 88 -0.30 -23.54 15.85
CA LEU A 88 0.85 -23.59 14.96
C LEU A 88 0.54 -24.52 13.79
N TRP A 89 0.90 -24.09 12.58
CA TRP A 89 0.79 -24.92 11.38
C TRP A 89 2.00 -24.65 10.48
N PHE A 90 2.83 -25.67 10.24
CA PHE A 90 3.99 -25.59 9.34
C PHE A 90 4.04 -26.79 8.41
N GLY A 91 4.30 -26.53 7.13
CA GLY A 91 4.73 -27.55 6.18
C GLY A 91 6.25 -27.64 6.13
N ILE A 92 6.77 -28.86 6.02
CA ILE A 92 8.18 -29.14 5.74
C ILE A 92 8.35 -29.43 4.26
N PHE A 93 9.29 -28.77 3.60
CA PHE A 93 9.48 -28.81 2.15
C PHE A 93 10.96 -29.03 1.80
N SER A 94 11.23 -29.73 0.68
CA SER A 94 12.59 -29.88 0.16
C SER A 94 13.13 -28.57 -0.41
N GLU A 95 12.35 -27.90 -1.25
CA GLU A 95 12.72 -26.65 -1.91
C GLU A 95 11.48 -25.83 -2.30
N PRO A 96 11.59 -24.49 -2.34
CA PRO A 96 10.58 -23.64 -2.95
C PRO A 96 10.71 -23.59 -4.48
N GLN A 97 9.61 -23.30 -5.15
CA GLN A 97 9.60 -22.84 -6.53
C GLN A 97 9.74 -21.31 -6.56
N GLN A 98 10.64 -20.78 -7.39
CA GLN A 98 10.70 -19.33 -7.61
C GLN A 98 9.51 -18.86 -8.45
N GLY A 99 8.85 -17.80 -7.98
CA GLY A 99 7.74 -17.18 -8.69
C GLY A 99 6.54 -16.86 -7.81
N SER A 100 5.79 -15.85 -8.24
CA SER A 100 4.55 -15.43 -7.60
C SER A 100 3.38 -16.29 -8.03
N LEU A 101 2.39 -16.41 -7.14
CA LEU A 101 1.07 -16.88 -7.53
C LEU A 101 0.39 -15.86 -8.43
N ASN A 102 -0.18 -16.34 -9.54
CA ASN A 102 -1.00 -15.54 -10.41
C ASN A 102 -2.28 -16.27 -10.77
N SER A 103 -3.40 -15.54 -10.75
CA SER A 103 -4.66 -16.03 -11.30
C SER A 103 -5.39 -14.93 -12.07
N SER A 104 -6.07 -15.32 -13.13
CA SER A 104 -7.05 -14.48 -13.83
C SER A 104 -8.49 -14.88 -13.51
N GLY A 105 -8.68 -15.69 -12.45
CA GLY A 105 -9.99 -16.12 -11.99
C GLY A 105 -10.84 -14.95 -11.50
N THR A 106 -12.14 -15.16 -11.48
CA THR A 106 -13.10 -14.21 -10.93
C THR A 106 -13.41 -14.58 -9.49
N PHE A 107 -13.65 -13.56 -8.67
CA PHE A 107 -14.17 -13.75 -7.33
C PHE A 107 -15.28 -12.73 -7.05
N HIS A 108 -16.10 -13.06 -6.07
CA HIS A 108 -17.09 -12.18 -5.50
C HIS A 108 -16.81 -12.07 -4.00
N ILE A 109 -16.92 -10.84 -3.49
CA ILE A 109 -16.86 -10.58 -2.05
C ILE A 109 -17.95 -9.59 -1.71
N ASP A 110 -18.75 -9.92 -0.72
CA ASP A 110 -19.80 -9.05 -0.21
C ASP A 110 -19.20 -7.83 0.51
N LYS A 111 -20.07 -6.90 0.89
CA LYS A 111 -19.69 -5.77 1.73
C LYS A 111 -19.12 -6.25 3.06
N TRP A 112 -18.03 -5.62 3.50
CA TRP A 112 -17.45 -5.87 4.81
C TRP A 112 -18.27 -5.22 5.92
N GLU A 113 -18.66 -6.00 6.92
CA GLU A 113 -19.45 -5.53 8.07
C GLU A 113 -18.69 -5.73 9.37
N PRO A 114 -18.59 -4.71 10.26
CA PRO A 114 -18.01 -4.86 11.57
C PRO A 114 -18.77 -5.86 12.44
N THR A 115 -18.04 -6.71 13.17
CA THR A 115 -18.62 -7.65 14.13
C THR A 115 -18.99 -7.01 15.47
N VAL A 116 -18.69 -5.72 15.66
CA VAL A 116 -19.04 -4.96 16.85
C VAL A 116 -19.82 -3.70 16.46
N SER A 117 -20.82 -3.36 17.27
CA SER A 117 -21.53 -2.08 17.15
C SER A 117 -20.64 -0.91 17.55
N ILE A 118 -21.05 0.31 17.17
CA ILE A 118 -20.33 1.52 17.56
C ILE A 118 -20.42 1.75 19.07
N GLU A 119 -21.52 1.32 19.71
CA GLU A 119 -21.71 1.37 21.15
C GLU A 119 -20.70 0.46 21.87
N GLU A 120 -20.59 -0.81 21.47
CA GLU A 120 -19.61 -1.76 22.02
C GLU A 120 -18.17 -1.26 21.81
N TYR A 121 -17.88 -0.71 20.64
CA TYR A 121 -16.57 -0.11 20.35
C TYR A 121 -16.25 1.03 21.33
N ASN A 122 -17.19 1.96 21.54
CA ASN A 122 -17.01 3.08 22.45
C ASN A 122 -16.83 2.62 23.91
N GLU A 123 -17.55 1.59 24.33
CA GLU A 123 -17.42 0.99 25.66
C GLU A 123 -16.04 0.34 25.86
N ALA A 124 -15.55 -0.40 24.86
CA ALA A 124 -14.22 -0.98 24.89
C ALA A 124 -13.13 0.10 24.99
N ILE A 125 -13.22 1.16 24.18
CA ILE A 125 -12.29 2.31 24.26
C ILE A 125 -12.33 2.95 25.66
N LYS A 126 -13.52 3.14 26.23
CA LYS A 126 -13.66 3.68 27.59
C LYS A 126 -12.99 2.78 28.64
N SER A 127 -13.19 1.47 28.57
CA SER A 127 -12.57 0.48 29.47
C SER A 127 -11.04 0.51 29.37
N ILE A 128 -10.51 0.59 28.15
CA ILE A 128 -9.07 0.73 27.91
C ILE A 128 -8.54 2.02 28.52
N LYS A 129 -9.21 3.15 28.32
CA LYS A 129 -8.79 4.43 28.90
C LYS A 129 -8.81 4.41 30.43
N GLN A 130 -9.77 3.73 31.05
CA GLN A 130 -9.79 3.53 32.51
C GLN A 130 -8.60 2.69 32.99
N SER A 131 -8.18 1.71 32.20
CA SER A 131 -6.99 0.88 32.50
C SER A 131 -5.71 1.71 32.37
N ILE A 132 -5.64 2.58 31.36
CA ILE A 132 -4.53 3.54 31.19
C ILE A 132 -4.48 4.53 32.37
N GLU A 133 -5.63 5.07 32.78
CA GLU A 133 -5.74 5.99 33.92
C GLU A 133 -5.23 5.38 35.23
N LYS A 134 -5.48 4.08 35.44
CA LYS A 134 -4.99 3.33 36.60
C LYS A 134 -3.50 2.98 36.53
N GLY A 135 -2.88 3.15 35.37
CA GLY A 135 -1.48 2.76 35.12
C GLY A 135 -1.31 1.27 34.81
N ASP A 136 -2.38 0.55 34.46
CA ASP A 136 -2.33 -0.88 34.11
C ASP A 136 -1.63 -1.10 32.75
N THR A 137 -1.72 -0.11 31.85
CA THR A 137 -1.09 -0.11 30.52
C THR A 137 -0.84 1.33 30.04
N PHE A 138 0.16 1.53 29.19
CA PHE A 138 0.42 2.80 28.50
C PHE A 138 -0.30 2.87 27.14
N GLN A 139 -0.44 1.73 26.47
CA GLN A 139 -1.08 1.62 25.16
C GLN A 139 -1.66 0.22 25.00
N THR A 140 -2.87 0.13 24.47
CA THR A 140 -3.50 -1.15 24.10
C THR A 140 -3.82 -1.14 22.61
N ASN A 141 -3.30 -2.10 21.85
CA ASN A 141 -3.72 -2.33 20.47
C ASN A 141 -5.07 -3.03 20.47
N TYR A 142 -6.15 -2.26 20.33
CA TYR A 142 -7.51 -2.76 20.32
C TYR A 142 -7.97 -3.02 18.88
N THR A 143 -8.54 -4.19 18.64
CA THR A 143 -8.90 -4.64 17.29
C THR A 143 -10.30 -5.24 17.25
N ILE A 144 -10.93 -5.10 16.10
CA ILE A 144 -12.24 -5.67 15.77
C ILE A 144 -12.11 -6.55 14.53
N ARG A 145 -13.15 -7.33 14.25
CA ARG A 145 -13.24 -8.10 13.01
C ARG A 145 -14.26 -7.46 12.08
N LEU A 146 -13.97 -7.51 10.79
CA LEU A 146 -14.94 -7.32 9.74
C LEU A 146 -15.22 -8.68 9.12
N LYS A 147 -16.49 -8.95 8.80
CA LYS A 147 -16.91 -10.17 8.11
C LYS A 147 -17.49 -9.85 6.73
N SER A 148 -17.33 -10.79 5.82
CA SER A 148 -17.93 -10.78 4.48
C SER A 148 -18.13 -12.22 4.02
N THR A 149 -18.89 -12.41 2.94
CA THR A 149 -18.99 -13.69 2.24
C THR A 149 -18.12 -13.65 1.01
N PHE A 150 -17.35 -14.71 0.78
CA PHE A 150 -16.45 -14.86 -0.35
C PHE A 150 -16.82 -16.06 -1.22
N GLU A 151 -16.81 -15.86 -2.53
CA GLU A 151 -16.96 -16.92 -3.52
C GLU A 151 -15.95 -16.75 -4.67
N GLY A 152 -15.40 -17.85 -5.18
CA GLY A 152 -14.53 -17.86 -6.36
C GLY A 152 -13.04 -17.97 -6.04
N ASP A 153 -12.21 -17.23 -6.77
CA ASP A 153 -10.75 -17.38 -6.78
C ASP A 153 -10.04 -16.53 -5.71
N ASP A 154 -9.50 -17.19 -4.68
CA ASP A 154 -8.83 -16.56 -3.55
C ASP A 154 -7.43 -16.02 -3.91
N ILE A 155 -6.77 -16.59 -4.92
CA ILE A 155 -5.50 -16.08 -5.46
C ILE A 155 -5.76 -14.76 -6.20
N ALA A 156 -6.86 -14.65 -6.94
CA ALA A 156 -7.24 -13.39 -7.58
C ALA A 156 -7.55 -12.29 -6.54
N LEU A 157 -8.22 -12.64 -5.44
CA LEU A 157 -8.40 -11.72 -4.31
C LEU A 157 -7.05 -11.34 -3.67
N PHE A 158 -6.15 -12.30 -3.44
CA PHE A 158 -4.80 -12.04 -2.93
C PHE A 158 -4.06 -11.01 -3.79
N GLN A 159 -4.09 -11.16 -5.11
CA GLN A 159 -3.45 -10.23 -6.03
C GLN A 159 -4.09 -8.84 -6.00
N LYS A 160 -5.42 -8.73 -5.84
CA LYS A 160 -6.08 -7.43 -5.61
C LYS A 160 -5.54 -6.77 -4.34
N LEU A 161 -5.53 -7.49 -3.22
CA LEU A 161 -5.05 -6.97 -1.93
C LEU A 161 -3.57 -6.54 -2.00
N LYS A 162 -2.73 -7.36 -2.62
CA LYS A 162 -1.31 -7.07 -2.84
C LYS A 162 -1.12 -5.78 -3.64
N ARG A 163 -1.87 -5.58 -4.73
CA ARG A 163 -1.80 -4.36 -5.55
C ARG A 163 -2.29 -3.13 -4.79
N ALA A 164 -3.37 -3.28 -4.02
CA ALA A 164 -3.92 -2.18 -3.23
C ALA A 164 -2.94 -1.67 -2.16
N GLN A 165 -2.15 -2.58 -1.59
CA GLN A 165 -1.26 -2.27 -0.47
C GLN A 165 0.20 -1.99 -0.89
N ALA A 166 0.68 -2.64 -1.96
CA ALA A 166 2.09 -2.70 -2.35
C ALA A 166 3.04 -2.97 -1.16
N SER A 167 2.65 -3.89 -0.29
CA SER A 167 3.42 -4.26 0.90
C SER A 167 4.60 -5.16 0.58
N ASN A 168 5.62 -5.06 1.43
CA ASN A 168 6.89 -5.78 1.31
C ASN A 168 6.88 -7.18 1.90
N TYR A 169 5.83 -7.59 2.63
CA TYR A 169 5.79 -8.89 3.32
C TYR A 169 4.46 -9.60 3.08
N CYS A 170 4.10 -9.79 1.81
CA CYS A 170 2.86 -10.47 1.43
C CYS A 170 3.00 -11.99 1.53
N ALA A 171 1.95 -12.67 2.00
CA ALA A 171 1.90 -14.13 2.08
C ALA A 171 0.51 -14.67 1.74
N TYR A 172 0.47 -15.75 0.96
CA TYR A 172 -0.72 -16.56 0.71
C TYR A 172 -0.48 -17.94 1.35
N ILE A 173 -1.42 -18.44 2.15
CA ILE A 173 -1.38 -19.79 2.72
C ILE A 173 -2.74 -20.43 2.55
N ASN A 174 -2.79 -21.57 1.88
CA ASN A 174 -3.96 -22.44 1.82
C ASN A 174 -3.65 -23.73 2.54
N THR A 175 -4.32 -23.97 3.67
CA THR A 175 -4.16 -25.18 4.49
C THR A 175 -5.10 -26.31 4.07
N GLY A 176 -5.97 -26.09 3.10
CA GLY A 176 -7.11 -26.95 2.74
C GLY A 176 -8.40 -26.53 3.45
N GLU A 177 -8.31 -26.08 4.71
CA GLU A 177 -9.45 -25.58 5.49
C GLU A 177 -9.58 -24.05 5.42
N HIS A 178 -8.45 -23.35 5.45
CA HIS A 178 -8.40 -21.90 5.49
C HIS A 178 -7.52 -21.36 4.36
N SER A 179 -7.93 -20.26 3.74
CA SER A 179 -7.08 -19.43 2.88
C SER A 179 -6.73 -18.14 3.61
N ILE A 180 -5.44 -17.92 3.87
CA ILE A 180 -4.89 -16.76 4.56
C ILE A 180 -4.20 -15.88 3.52
N LEU A 181 -4.72 -14.67 3.39
CA LEU A 181 -4.37 -13.68 2.37
C LEU A 181 -3.75 -12.47 3.06
N SER A 182 -2.46 -12.53 3.36
CA SER A 182 -1.74 -11.49 4.10
C SER A 182 -1.10 -10.47 3.17
N ALA A 183 -1.55 -9.22 3.24
CA ALA A 183 -0.89 -8.07 2.61
C ALA A 183 -0.17 -7.23 3.69
N SER A 184 0.64 -7.89 4.53
CA SER A 184 1.28 -7.21 5.66
C SER A 184 2.42 -6.30 5.21
N PRO A 185 2.46 -5.03 5.67
CA PRO A 185 3.61 -4.17 5.48
C PRO A 185 4.68 -4.32 6.58
N GLU A 186 4.42 -5.08 7.65
CA GLU A 186 5.28 -5.10 8.84
C GLU A 186 6.15 -6.36 8.91
N LEU A 187 7.47 -6.15 9.01
CA LEU A 187 8.43 -7.20 9.33
C LEU A 187 8.36 -7.50 10.84
N PHE A 188 8.04 -8.74 11.20
CA PHE A 188 8.20 -9.18 12.58
C PHE A 188 9.68 -9.34 12.89
N PHE A 189 10.36 -10.23 12.16
CA PHE A 189 11.81 -10.33 12.19
C PHE A 189 12.37 -10.99 10.93
N HIS A 190 13.66 -10.71 10.66
CA HIS A 190 14.48 -11.37 9.65
C HIS A 190 15.78 -11.84 10.30
N ILE A 191 16.12 -13.11 10.14
CA ILE A 191 17.40 -13.71 10.52
C ILE A 191 18.24 -13.88 9.26
N GLU A 192 19.43 -13.29 9.25
CA GLU A 192 20.46 -13.46 8.22
C GLU A 192 21.76 -13.92 8.89
N GLY A 193 22.03 -15.23 8.85
CA GLY A 193 23.16 -15.82 9.58
C GLY A 193 22.96 -15.70 11.09
N ASP A 194 23.85 -14.98 11.77
CA ASP A 194 23.80 -14.75 13.21
C ASP A 194 23.07 -13.45 13.59
N LYS A 195 22.48 -12.72 12.64
CA LYS A 195 21.85 -11.42 12.88
C LYS A 195 20.34 -11.54 12.84
N ILE A 196 19.67 -11.00 13.85
CA ILE A 196 18.23 -10.77 13.84
C ILE A 196 17.94 -9.28 13.63
N ILE A 197 16.98 -8.99 12.77
CA ILE A 197 16.55 -7.65 12.38
C ILE A 197 15.06 -7.54 12.63
N THR A 198 14.63 -6.52 13.37
CA THR A 198 13.20 -6.15 13.51
C THR A 198 13.01 -4.74 12.97
N ARG A 199 11.87 -4.49 12.32
CA ARG A 199 11.56 -3.17 11.76
C ARG A 199 10.17 -2.69 12.21
N PRO A 200 10.02 -2.24 13.46
CA PRO A 200 8.76 -1.68 13.92
C PRO A 200 8.33 -0.49 13.05
N MET A 201 7.02 -0.42 12.82
CA MET A 201 6.41 0.70 12.12
C MET A 201 5.40 1.39 13.03
N LYS A 202 5.57 2.70 13.25
CA LYS A 202 4.63 3.51 14.03
C LYS A 202 4.74 4.97 13.61
N GLY A 203 3.60 5.57 13.33
CA GLY A 203 3.46 6.89 12.74
C GLY A 203 3.17 6.81 11.26
N THR A 204 2.08 7.47 10.86
CA THR A 204 1.53 7.40 9.50
C THR A 204 1.02 8.78 9.10
N THR A 205 1.20 9.17 7.85
CA THR A 205 0.51 10.31 7.24
C THR A 205 0.06 9.96 5.83
N LEU A 206 -0.91 10.68 5.28
CA LEU A 206 -1.37 10.47 3.91
C LEU A 206 -0.29 10.89 2.91
N ARG A 207 -0.28 10.24 1.73
CA ARG A 207 0.46 10.76 0.57
C ARG A 207 -0.14 12.08 0.11
N GLY A 208 0.69 12.97 -0.40
CA GLY A 208 0.24 14.21 -1.05
C GLY A 208 -0.31 13.93 -2.45
N LYS A 209 -1.16 14.82 -2.97
CA LYS A 209 -1.68 14.72 -4.34
C LYS A 209 -0.64 15.13 -5.38
N THR A 210 0.33 15.95 -4.94
CA THR A 210 1.45 16.43 -5.74
C THR A 210 2.77 16.00 -5.11
N VAL A 211 3.85 15.97 -5.89
CA VAL A 211 5.19 15.63 -5.36
C VAL A 211 5.62 16.59 -4.25
N ALA A 212 5.29 17.87 -4.35
CA ALA A 212 5.65 18.87 -3.34
C ALA A 212 4.90 18.64 -2.03
N GLU A 213 3.58 18.44 -2.09
CA GLU A 213 2.74 18.12 -0.93
C GLU A 213 3.16 16.80 -0.29
N ASP A 214 3.51 15.80 -1.10
CA ASP A 214 3.96 14.50 -0.64
C ASP A 214 5.27 14.58 0.15
N GLU A 215 6.24 15.33 -0.37
CA GLU A 215 7.51 15.59 0.32
C GLU A 215 7.32 16.41 1.60
N GLU A 216 6.37 17.34 1.63
CA GLU A 216 6.01 18.10 2.85
C GLU A 216 5.38 17.18 3.90
N ASN A 217 4.44 16.33 3.52
CA ASN A 217 3.82 15.34 4.40
C ASN A 217 4.86 14.38 5.00
N ALA A 218 5.79 13.88 4.18
CA ALA A 218 6.88 13.04 4.64
C ALA A 218 7.80 13.77 5.66
N LYS A 219 8.16 15.03 5.39
CA LYS A 219 8.96 15.86 6.31
C LYS A 219 8.22 16.13 7.61
N TRP A 220 6.92 16.43 7.54
CA TRP A 220 6.09 16.62 8.73
C TRP A 220 6.09 15.36 9.60
N LEU A 221 5.89 14.17 8.99
CA LEU A 221 5.91 12.90 9.71
C LEU A 221 7.26 12.67 10.39
N TYR A 222 8.36 12.91 9.67
CA TYR A 222 9.72 12.80 10.22
C TYR A 222 9.94 13.71 11.44
N HIS A 223 9.41 14.94 11.43
CA HIS A 223 9.61 15.92 12.50
C HIS A 223 8.54 15.85 13.62
N SER A 224 7.47 15.08 13.45
CA SER A 224 6.37 15.00 14.41
C SER A 224 6.81 14.40 15.76
N GLU A 225 6.83 15.21 16.81
CA GLU A 225 7.18 14.80 18.19
C GLU A 225 6.30 13.65 18.71
N LYS A 226 4.99 13.71 18.47
CA LYS A 226 4.05 12.64 18.85
C LYS A 226 4.44 11.29 18.22
N ASN A 227 4.48 11.24 16.89
CA ASN A 227 4.82 10.02 16.14
C ASN A 227 6.21 9.47 16.50
N ARG A 228 7.21 10.35 16.70
CA ARG A 228 8.56 9.93 17.13
C ARG A 228 8.54 9.32 18.53
N SER A 229 7.80 9.92 19.47
CA SER A 229 7.69 9.40 20.84
C SER A 229 7.05 8.01 20.87
N GLU A 230 5.97 7.80 20.10
CA GLU A 230 5.36 6.48 19.95
C GLU A 230 6.32 5.47 19.31
N ASN A 231 7.07 5.88 18.27
CA ASN A 231 8.03 5.01 17.62
C ASN A 231 9.19 4.61 18.54
N VAL A 232 9.76 5.55 19.31
CA VAL A 232 10.82 5.26 20.30
C VAL A 232 10.35 4.26 21.35
N MET A 233 9.12 4.41 21.85
CA MET A 233 8.55 3.47 22.83
C MET A 233 8.53 2.04 22.29
N ILE A 234 8.13 1.84 21.03
CA ILE A 234 8.13 0.51 20.39
C ILE A 234 9.56 0.01 20.14
N VAL A 235 10.48 0.89 19.72
CA VAL A 235 11.89 0.54 19.55
C VAL A 235 12.49 0.04 20.86
N ASP A 236 12.23 0.72 21.99
CA ASP A 236 12.75 0.29 23.29
C ASP A 236 12.14 -1.03 23.76
N LEU A 237 10.85 -1.26 23.49
CA LEU A 237 10.23 -2.57 23.74
C LEU A 237 10.95 -3.68 22.96
N LEU A 238 11.17 -3.49 21.65
CA LEU A 238 11.85 -4.50 20.84
C LEU A 238 13.33 -4.67 21.19
N ARG A 239 14.01 -3.61 21.62
CA ARG A 239 15.37 -3.72 22.17
C ARG A 239 15.41 -4.60 23.42
N ASN A 240 14.43 -4.44 24.31
CA ASN A 240 14.33 -5.27 25.52
C ASN A 240 14.01 -6.72 25.18
N ASP A 241 13.13 -6.97 24.22
CA ASP A 241 12.78 -8.32 23.77
C ASP A 241 13.99 -9.00 23.10
N LEU A 242 14.68 -8.32 22.17
CA LEU A 242 15.91 -8.83 21.54
C LEU A 242 17.05 -9.05 22.53
N GLY A 243 17.17 -8.21 23.55
CA GLY A 243 18.20 -8.34 24.60
C GLY A 243 18.16 -9.68 25.35
N ARG A 244 17.04 -10.41 25.32
CA ARG A 244 16.89 -11.73 25.96
C ARG A 244 17.57 -12.86 25.18
N ILE A 245 17.78 -12.67 23.87
CA ILE A 245 18.34 -13.69 22.96
C ILE A 245 19.63 -13.23 22.27
N ALA A 246 20.05 -11.99 22.52
CA ALA A 246 21.20 -11.38 21.88
C ALA A 246 22.49 -11.58 22.68
N GLU A 247 23.64 -11.60 21.99
CA GLU A 247 24.93 -11.43 22.64
C GLU A 247 24.98 -10.07 23.37
N LEU A 248 25.59 -10.05 24.56
CA LEU A 248 25.67 -8.86 25.40
C LEU A 248 26.27 -7.67 24.62
N GLY A 249 25.54 -6.57 24.56
CA GLY A 249 25.97 -5.34 23.89
C GLY A 249 25.79 -5.32 22.36
N SER A 250 25.25 -6.38 21.74
CA SER A 250 25.05 -6.44 20.28
C SER A 250 23.75 -5.79 19.78
N VAL A 251 22.85 -5.40 20.68
CA VAL A 251 21.56 -4.78 20.32
C VAL A 251 21.78 -3.32 19.93
N HIS A 252 21.55 -2.99 18.66
CA HIS A 252 21.76 -1.66 18.09
C HIS A 252 20.55 -1.18 17.29
N VAL A 253 20.23 0.11 17.44
CA VAL A 253 19.29 0.79 16.55
C VAL A 253 20.09 1.39 15.40
N THR A 254 19.96 0.82 14.21
CA THR A 254 20.79 1.22 13.05
C THR A 254 20.17 2.35 12.22
N LYS A 255 18.84 2.45 12.24
CA LYS A 255 18.08 3.51 11.57
C LYS A 255 16.90 3.88 12.47
N LEU A 256 16.68 5.17 12.68
CA LEU A 256 15.62 5.68 13.53
C LEU A 256 14.79 6.70 12.75
N PHE A 257 13.48 6.52 12.72
CA PHE A 257 12.51 7.39 12.05
C PHE A 257 12.67 7.47 10.52
N GLU A 258 13.03 6.36 9.87
CA GLU A 258 13.03 6.29 8.40
C GLU A 258 11.58 6.43 7.90
N VAL A 259 11.34 7.33 6.95
CA VAL A 259 10.01 7.51 6.36
C VAL A 259 9.94 6.74 5.05
N GLU A 260 9.22 5.62 5.09
CA GLU A 260 8.95 4.77 3.93
C GLU A 260 7.70 5.26 3.19
N GLN A 261 7.72 5.10 1.86
CA GLN A 261 6.64 5.49 0.97
C GLN A 261 5.80 4.27 0.58
N TYR A 262 4.51 4.30 0.90
CA TYR A 262 3.52 3.33 0.43
C TYR A 262 2.55 4.02 -0.56
N PRO A 263 1.71 3.28 -1.33
CA PRO A 263 0.85 3.89 -2.35
C PRO A 263 -0.13 4.94 -1.82
N THR A 264 -0.52 4.84 -0.55
CA THR A 264 -1.58 5.66 0.05
C THR A 264 -1.12 6.44 1.28
N VAL A 265 -0.04 6.02 1.92
CA VAL A 265 0.50 6.63 3.13
C VAL A 265 2.02 6.69 3.11
N HIS A 266 2.58 7.64 3.87
CA HIS A 266 3.93 7.53 4.39
C HIS A 266 3.91 6.84 5.75
N GLN A 267 4.92 6.03 6.02
CA GLN A 267 5.06 5.32 7.27
C GLN A 267 6.43 5.55 7.89
N MET A 268 6.47 5.82 9.19
CA MET A 268 7.70 5.88 9.94
C MET A 268 8.10 4.49 10.45
N THR A 269 9.31 4.06 10.13
CA THR A 269 9.93 2.81 10.56
C THR A 269 11.25 3.07 11.28
N SER A 270 11.64 2.13 12.14
CA SER A 270 12.96 2.12 12.78
C SER A 270 13.52 0.71 12.70
N THR A 271 14.84 0.56 12.58
CA THR A 271 15.49 -0.75 12.45
C THR A 271 16.31 -1.04 13.69
N VAL A 272 16.00 -2.15 14.35
CA VAL A 272 16.78 -2.71 15.47
C VAL A 272 17.43 -4.00 15.00
N LYS A 273 18.74 -4.14 15.26
CA LYS A 273 19.53 -5.33 14.94
C LYS A 273 20.18 -5.88 16.19
N ALA A 274 20.34 -7.18 16.26
CA ALA A 274 21.12 -7.84 17.29
C ALA A 274 21.84 -9.07 16.72
N LYS A 275 22.91 -9.51 17.40
CA LYS A 275 23.55 -10.79 17.11
C LYS A 275 22.95 -11.86 18.03
N ILE A 276 22.37 -12.90 17.45
CA ILE A 276 21.72 -13.99 18.17
C ILE A 276 22.79 -14.79 18.92
N ALA A 277 22.49 -15.16 20.18
CA ALA A 277 23.36 -16.04 20.95
C ALA A 277 23.47 -17.42 20.27
N PRO A 278 24.66 -18.06 20.23
CA PRO A 278 24.89 -19.31 19.49
C PRO A 278 23.92 -20.47 19.81
N ASP A 279 23.41 -20.54 21.04
CA ASP A 279 22.55 -21.63 21.51
C ASP A 279 21.05 -21.27 21.53
N ALA A 280 20.66 -20.17 20.89
CA ALA A 280 19.26 -19.76 20.84
C ALA A 280 18.47 -20.61 19.83
N SER A 281 17.61 -21.50 20.33
CA SER A 281 16.64 -22.23 19.51
C SER A 281 15.57 -21.32 18.89
N TYR A 282 14.87 -21.81 17.86
CA TYR A 282 13.72 -21.09 17.30
C TYR A 282 12.64 -20.83 18.34
N PHE A 283 12.41 -21.77 19.26
CA PHE A 283 11.51 -21.56 20.40
C PHE A 283 11.99 -20.42 21.30
N ASN A 284 13.29 -20.33 21.62
CA ASN A 284 13.84 -19.25 22.43
C ASN A 284 13.66 -17.88 21.76
N ILE A 285 13.81 -17.82 20.43
CA ILE A 285 13.57 -16.60 19.64
C ILE A 285 12.12 -16.17 19.82
N PHE A 286 11.14 -17.02 19.45
CA PHE A 286 9.72 -16.69 19.60
C PHE A 286 9.35 -16.39 21.06
N LYS A 287 9.92 -17.10 22.02
CA LYS A 287 9.71 -16.84 23.44
C LYS A 287 10.07 -15.42 23.86
N ALA A 288 11.10 -14.85 23.25
CA ALA A 288 11.56 -13.51 23.57
C ALA A 288 10.70 -12.41 22.92
N ILE A 289 10.29 -12.60 21.66
CA ILE A 289 9.71 -11.52 20.84
C ILE A 289 8.21 -11.68 20.54
N PHE A 290 7.60 -12.85 20.77
CA PHE A 290 6.20 -13.12 20.44
C PHE A 290 5.25 -12.87 21.63
N PRO A 291 4.03 -12.34 21.37
CA PRO A 291 3.61 -11.66 20.15
C PRO A 291 4.33 -10.31 19.99
N CYS A 292 4.32 -9.77 18.77
CA CYS A 292 5.04 -8.53 18.46
C CYS A 292 4.53 -7.35 19.33
N GLY A 293 5.46 -6.59 19.89
CA GLY A 293 5.11 -5.47 20.78
C GLY A 293 4.26 -4.37 20.13
N SER A 294 4.45 -4.13 18.82
CA SER A 294 3.74 -3.09 18.07
C SER A 294 2.23 -3.35 17.94
N ILE A 295 1.81 -4.62 17.98
CA ILE A 295 0.41 -5.05 17.82
C ILE A 295 -0.25 -5.55 19.12
N THR A 296 0.44 -5.36 20.25
CA THR A 296 -0.07 -5.66 21.59
C THR A 296 -0.18 -4.38 22.40
N GLY A 297 0.96 -3.86 22.83
CA GLY A 297 1.07 -2.70 23.70
C GLY A 297 1.97 -2.97 24.91
N ALA A 298 2.00 -2.04 25.86
CA ALA A 298 3.01 -2.03 26.91
C ALA A 298 2.42 -1.61 28.26
N PRO A 299 2.68 -2.34 29.37
CA PRO A 299 3.41 -3.61 29.46
C PRO A 299 2.64 -4.79 28.84
N LYS A 300 3.36 -5.75 28.22
CA LYS A 300 2.74 -6.81 27.38
C LYS A 300 1.75 -7.69 28.16
N ILE A 301 2.12 -8.17 29.36
CA ILE A 301 1.28 -9.07 30.17
C ILE A 301 -0.08 -8.45 30.53
N SER A 302 -0.08 -7.28 31.17
CA SER A 302 -1.33 -6.59 31.56
C SER A 302 -2.15 -6.16 30.34
N THR A 303 -1.48 -5.72 29.28
CA THR A 303 -2.16 -5.29 28.05
C THR A 303 -2.87 -6.46 27.36
N MET A 304 -2.25 -7.64 27.32
CA MET A 304 -2.88 -8.84 26.73
C MET A 304 -4.12 -9.29 27.53
N ASP A 305 -4.09 -9.16 28.87
CA ASP A 305 -5.27 -9.40 29.70
C ASP A 305 -6.42 -8.43 29.35
N ILE A 306 -6.12 -7.13 29.24
CA ILE A 306 -7.08 -6.11 28.80
C ILE A 306 -7.63 -6.43 27.41
N ILE A 307 -6.79 -6.85 26.46
CA ILE A 307 -7.21 -7.27 25.11
C ILE A 307 -8.19 -8.44 25.20
N SER A 308 -7.87 -9.47 25.98
CA SER A 308 -8.71 -10.67 26.11
C SER A 308 -10.11 -10.37 26.69
N GLN A 309 -10.21 -9.33 27.51
CA GLN A 309 -11.45 -8.89 28.13
C GLN A 309 -12.27 -7.94 27.23
N THR A 310 -11.62 -7.17 26.37
CA THR A 310 -12.24 -6.13 25.54
C THR A 310 -12.58 -6.57 24.13
N GLU A 311 -11.82 -7.51 23.55
CA GLU A 311 -12.12 -8.08 22.23
C GLU A 311 -13.19 -9.18 22.33
N SER A 312 -14.13 -9.20 21.39
CA SER A 312 -15.25 -10.15 21.40
C SER A 312 -14.88 -11.54 20.90
N THR A 313 -13.85 -11.65 20.05
CA THR A 313 -13.40 -12.89 19.40
C THR A 313 -11.88 -13.08 19.54
N PRO A 314 -11.36 -14.31 19.42
CA PRO A 314 -9.92 -14.55 19.25
C PRO A 314 -9.39 -13.85 18.00
N ARG A 315 -8.06 -13.65 17.98
CA ARG A 315 -7.38 -13.04 16.84
C ARG A 315 -6.97 -14.04 15.78
N GLU A 316 -6.81 -15.31 16.12
CA GLU A 316 -6.37 -16.35 15.19
C GLU A 316 -5.01 -15.97 14.59
N VAL A 317 -4.80 -16.19 13.29
CA VAL A 317 -3.55 -15.80 12.63
C VAL A 317 -3.30 -14.28 12.65
N TYR A 318 -4.35 -13.45 12.76
CA TYR A 318 -4.18 -12.00 12.80
C TYR A 318 -3.41 -11.59 14.06
N CYS A 319 -2.43 -10.69 13.90
CA CYS A 319 -1.46 -10.34 14.95
C CYS A 319 -0.59 -11.51 15.47
N GLY A 320 -0.62 -12.68 14.83
CA GLY A 320 0.29 -13.80 15.06
C GLY A 320 1.63 -13.62 14.31
N ALA A 321 2.08 -14.67 13.63
CA ALA A 321 3.28 -14.63 12.78
C ALA A 321 3.10 -15.52 11.54
N ILE A 322 3.45 -15.03 10.36
CA ILE A 322 3.50 -15.83 9.12
C ILE A 322 4.90 -15.75 8.53
N GLY A 323 5.48 -16.88 8.14
CA GLY A 323 6.81 -16.89 7.56
C GLY A 323 7.40 -18.26 7.31
N TYR A 324 8.72 -18.29 7.17
CA TYR A 324 9.47 -19.51 6.93
C TYR A 324 10.85 -19.49 7.58
N PHE A 325 11.37 -20.69 7.80
CA PHE A 325 12.76 -21.00 8.11
C PHE A 325 13.37 -21.73 6.91
N ALA A 326 14.61 -21.37 6.56
CA ALA A 326 15.34 -21.92 5.45
C ALA A 326 16.60 -22.66 5.94
N PRO A 327 17.05 -23.71 5.22
CA PRO A 327 18.18 -24.55 5.63
C PRO A 327 19.54 -23.83 5.60
N ASN A 328 19.61 -22.66 4.98
CA ASN A 328 20.78 -21.78 5.02
C ASN A 328 20.87 -20.96 6.32
N GLY A 329 19.94 -21.14 7.26
CA GLY A 329 19.86 -20.38 8.51
C GLY A 329 19.08 -19.07 8.40
N GLU A 330 18.51 -18.76 7.23
CA GLU A 330 17.64 -17.60 7.06
C GLU A 330 16.23 -17.87 7.61
N ALA A 331 15.63 -16.86 8.22
CA ALA A 331 14.23 -16.93 8.64
C ALA A 331 13.57 -15.56 8.47
N VAL A 332 12.37 -15.52 7.91
CA VAL A 332 11.64 -14.26 7.69
C VAL A 332 10.21 -14.45 8.12
N PHE A 333 9.74 -13.57 9.01
CA PHE A 333 8.37 -13.58 9.51
C PHE A 333 7.77 -12.17 9.44
N ASN A 334 6.54 -12.08 8.98
CA ASN A 334 5.73 -10.87 9.04
C ASN A 334 4.85 -10.88 10.30
N VAL A 335 4.27 -9.73 10.62
CA VAL A 335 3.13 -9.64 11.53
C VAL A 335 1.85 -9.68 10.67
N PRO A 336 0.95 -10.67 10.80
CA PRO A 336 -0.25 -10.76 9.94
C PRO A 336 -1.28 -9.69 10.29
N ILE A 337 -1.04 -8.48 9.78
CA ILE A 337 -1.99 -7.37 9.71
C ILE A 337 -2.34 -7.14 8.24
N ARG A 338 -3.43 -6.40 7.98
CA ARG A 338 -3.99 -6.28 6.62
C ARG A 338 -4.17 -7.67 5.96
N THR A 339 -4.72 -8.61 6.72
CA THR A 339 -4.81 -10.03 6.38
C THR A 339 -6.27 -10.46 6.36
N VAL A 340 -6.69 -11.09 5.26
CA VAL A 340 -8.01 -11.73 5.12
C VAL A 340 -7.86 -13.22 5.36
N VAL A 341 -8.74 -13.82 6.15
CA VAL A 341 -8.84 -15.26 6.35
C VAL A 341 -10.18 -15.73 5.79
N ILE A 342 -10.16 -16.73 4.92
CA ILE A 342 -11.37 -17.32 4.34
C ILE A 342 -11.49 -18.75 4.88
N ASP A 343 -12.61 -19.04 5.54
CA ASP A 343 -13.03 -20.40 5.81
C ASP A 343 -13.56 -21.02 4.52
N ARG A 344 -12.90 -22.08 4.04
CA ARG A 344 -13.19 -22.67 2.73
C ARG A 344 -14.44 -23.54 2.72
N GLN A 345 -14.95 -23.93 3.88
CA GLN A 345 -16.17 -24.74 3.99
C GLN A 345 -17.41 -23.86 3.97
N THR A 346 -17.35 -22.71 4.64
CA THR A 346 -18.49 -21.80 4.80
C THR A 346 -18.47 -20.63 3.81
N GLY A 347 -17.30 -20.28 3.26
CA GLY A 347 -17.11 -19.06 2.46
C GLY A 347 -17.03 -17.78 3.31
N GLU A 348 -17.02 -17.88 4.65
CA GLU A 348 -16.89 -16.72 5.52
C GLU A 348 -15.47 -16.13 5.41
N ALA A 349 -15.39 -14.85 5.04
CA ALA A 349 -14.15 -14.08 5.02
C ALA A 349 -14.09 -13.15 6.23
N THR A 350 -12.99 -13.20 6.98
CA THR A 350 -12.74 -12.38 8.16
C THR A 350 -11.51 -11.51 7.96
N TYR A 351 -11.60 -10.25 8.36
CA TYR A 351 -10.52 -9.27 8.32
C TYR A 351 -10.32 -8.62 9.69
N GLY A 352 -9.09 -8.64 10.21
CA GLY A 352 -8.72 -7.96 11.45
C GLY A 352 -8.28 -6.52 11.23
N VAL A 353 -8.78 -5.60 12.05
CA VAL A 353 -8.42 -4.17 11.98
C VAL A 353 -8.47 -3.52 13.35
N GLY A 354 -7.55 -2.58 13.60
CA GLY A 354 -7.49 -1.88 14.88
C GLY A 354 -6.39 -0.85 14.95
N GLY A 355 -6.12 -0.37 16.17
CA GLY A 355 -5.18 0.70 16.44
C GLY A 355 -4.69 0.69 17.88
N GLY A 356 -3.55 1.36 18.10
CA GLY A 356 -2.96 1.52 19.42
C GLY A 356 -3.65 2.65 20.17
N ILE A 357 -4.49 2.29 21.14
CA ILE A 357 -5.24 3.22 21.97
C ILE A 357 -4.32 3.78 23.05
N THR A 358 -4.22 5.11 23.10
CA THR A 358 -3.45 5.87 24.09
C THR A 358 -4.37 6.77 24.90
N TRP A 359 -3.83 7.50 25.87
CA TRP A 359 -4.61 8.47 26.65
C TRP A 359 -5.33 9.52 25.78
N ASP A 360 -4.66 10.02 24.74
CA ASP A 360 -5.18 11.06 23.85
C ASP A 360 -6.12 10.52 22.76
N SER A 361 -6.27 9.19 22.67
CA SER A 361 -7.19 8.56 21.73
C SER A 361 -8.64 8.96 22.02
N THR A 362 -9.40 9.20 20.95
CA THR A 362 -10.84 9.46 20.99
C THR A 362 -11.57 8.36 20.22
N ALA A 363 -12.68 7.85 20.77
CA ALA A 363 -13.36 6.71 20.16
C ALA A 363 -13.79 6.98 18.69
N LYS A 364 -14.24 8.22 18.40
CA LYS A 364 -14.57 8.65 17.04
C LYS A 364 -13.36 8.64 16.10
N GLY A 365 -12.21 9.17 16.56
CA GLY A 365 -10.98 9.20 15.77
C GLY A 365 -10.46 7.79 15.46
N GLU A 366 -10.43 6.93 16.47
CA GLU A 366 -9.97 5.54 16.34
C GLU A 366 -10.90 4.71 15.44
N TYR A 367 -12.22 4.92 15.53
CA TYR A 367 -13.17 4.25 14.64
C TYR A 367 -13.01 4.72 13.18
N HIS A 368 -12.78 6.01 12.94
CA HIS A 368 -12.43 6.50 11.61
C HIS A 368 -11.12 5.90 11.10
N GLU A 369 -10.11 5.72 11.96
CA GLU A 369 -8.85 5.06 11.60
C GLU A 369 -9.08 3.60 11.22
N VAL A 370 -9.94 2.88 11.94
CA VAL A 370 -10.37 1.51 11.59
C VAL A 370 -10.97 1.47 10.18
N LEU A 371 -11.91 2.35 9.86
CA LEU A 371 -12.52 2.42 8.52
C LEU A 371 -11.48 2.78 7.44
N ALA A 372 -10.58 3.73 7.73
CA ALA A 372 -9.51 4.12 6.81
C ALA A 372 -8.57 2.94 6.52
N LYS A 373 -8.19 2.16 7.54
CA LYS A 373 -7.37 0.94 7.39
C LYS A 373 -8.09 -0.18 6.65
N ALA A 374 -9.43 -0.25 6.73
CA ALA A 374 -10.22 -1.23 6.02
C ALA A 374 -10.48 -0.85 4.54
N SER A 375 -10.41 0.45 4.20
CA SER A 375 -10.74 0.96 2.86
C SER A 375 -9.94 0.31 1.70
N PHE A 376 -8.74 -0.22 1.97
CA PHE A 376 -7.95 -0.91 0.94
C PHE A 376 -8.59 -2.22 0.45
N LEU A 377 -9.48 -2.84 1.22
CA LEU A 377 -10.22 -4.05 0.83
C LEU A 377 -11.12 -3.79 -0.38
N GLU A 378 -11.69 -2.59 -0.44
CA GLU A 378 -12.61 -2.16 -1.50
C GLU A 378 -11.87 -1.52 -2.65
N ARG A 379 -10.71 -0.90 -2.39
CA ARG A 379 -9.94 -0.15 -3.38
C ARG A 379 -9.55 -1.01 -4.59
N ASP A 380 -9.95 -0.55 -5.76
CA ASP A 380 -9.42 -1.03 -7.02
C ASP A 380 -8.25 -0.12 -7.42
N VAL A 381 -7.04 -0.66 -7.46
CA VAL A 381 -5.86 0.07 -7.94
C VAL A 381 -5.69 -0.30 -9.41
N PRO A 382 -6.01 0.61 -10.34
CA PRO A 382 -5.93 0.31 -11.75
C PRO A 382 -4.48 0.06 -12.15
N GLU A 383 -4.28 -0.83 -13.12
CA GLU A 383 -2.99 -0.92 -13.81
C GLU A 383 -2.87 0.23 -14.81
N PHE A 384 -1.72 0.90 -14.79
CA PHE A 384 -1.46 2.02 -15.68
C PHE A 384 0.04 2.15 -15.98
N GLN A 385 0.33 2.89 -17.04
CA GLN A 385 1.66 3.35 -17.40
C GLN A 385 1.72 4.86 -17.21
N LEU A 386 2.91 5.38 -16.91
CA LEU A 386 3.15 6.82 -17.02
C LEU A 386 3.22 7.17 -18.50
N LEU A 387 2.64 8.31 -18.86
CA LEU A 387 2.45 8.71 -20.25
C LEU A 387 2.96 10.13 -20.44
N GLU A 388 3.79 10.32 -21.46
CA GLU A 388 4.10 11.63 -22.00
C GLU A 388 3.56 11.80 -23.42
N SER A 389 3.24 13.05 -23.78
CA SER A 389 2.79 13.41 -25.12
C SER A 389 3.54 14.64 -25.56
N ILE A 390 4.53 14.44 -26.41
CA ILE A 390 5.56 15.41 -26.78
C ILE A 390 5.37 15.79 -28.24
N LEU A 391 5.48 17.07 -28.57
CA LEU A 391 5.54 17.50 -29.97
C LEU A 391 6.97 17.25 -30.49
N LEU A 392 7.07 16.54 -31.59
CA LEU A 392 8.25 16.47 -32.44
C LEU A 392 7.98 17.31 -33.68
N GLN A 393 8.79 18.34 -33.90
CA GLN A 393 8.69 19.26 -35.03
C GLN A 393 10.05 19.31 -35.71
N ASP A 394 10.11 18.81 -36.95
CA ASP A 394 11.32 18.86 -37.79
C ASP A 394 12.58 18.33 -37.08
N GLY A 395 12.41 17.21 -36.36
CA GLY A 395 13.48 16.53 -35.62
C GLY A 395 13.74 17.07 -34.21
N GLU A 396 13.06 18.12 -33.79
CA GLU A 396 13.22 18.74 -32.47
C GLU A 396 12.01 18.50 -31.56
N PHE A 397 12.28 18.11 -30.30
CA PHE A 397 11.25 17.93 -29.29
C PHE A 397 10.94 19.25 -28.59
N PHE A 398 9.66 19.63 -28.55
CA PHE A 398 9.21 20.77 -27.76
C PHE A 398 9.14 20.43 -26.27
N LEU A 399 9.86 21.18 -25.44
CA LEU A 399 9.88 21.06 -23.96
C LEU A 399 10.33 19.67 -23.43
N LEU A 400 11.30 19.05 -24.10
CA LEU A 400 11.74 17.70 -23.76
C LEU A 400 12.16 17.54 -22.30
N ASP A 401 12.96 18.48 -21.78
CA ASP A 401 13.47 18.38 -20.41
C ASP A 401 12.34 18.56 -19.37
N GLU A 402 11.34 19.40 -19.64
CA GLU A 402 10.15 19.53 -18.80
C GLU A 402 9.33 18.25 -18.81
N HIS A 403 9.18 17.60 -19.97
CA HIS A 403 8.50 16.31 -20.11
C HIS A 403 9.22 15.20 -19.32
N LEU A 404 10.55 15.09 -19.46
CA LEU A 404 11.34 14.10 -18.73
C LEU A 404 11.35 14.38 -17.23
N ARG A 405 11.38 15.64 -16.79
CA ARG A 405 11.25 16.00 -15.38
C ARG A 405 9.89 15.58 -14.82
N ARG A 406 8.78 15.83 -15.53
CA ARG A 406 7.44 15.40 -15.09
C ARG A 406 7.31 13.88 -15.02
N LEU A 407 7.85 13.18 -16.02
CA LEU A 407 7.91 11.72 -16.03
C LEU A 407 8.69 11.20 -14.82
N SER A 408 9.87 11.76 -14.55
CA SER A 408 10.71 11.41 -13.39
C SER A 408 10.02 11.66 -12.06
N ASN A 409 9.35 12.80 -11.92
CA ASN A 409 8.60 13.15 -10.72
C ASN A 409 7.46 12.16 -10.46
N SER A 410 6.72 11.79 -11.51
CA SER A 410 5.64 10.80 -11.40
C SER A 410 6.19 9.38 -11.15
N ALA A 411 7.34 9.04 -11.77
CA ALA A 411 7.98 7.75 -11.56
C ALA A 411 8.43 7.58 -10.10
N LYS A 412 9.07 8.61 -9.52
CA LYS A 412 9.39 8.66 -8.08
C LYS A 412 8.14 8.54 -7.21
N TYR A 413 7.09 9.29 -7.53
CA TYR A 413 5.86 9.32 -6.74
C TYR A 413 5.12 7.96 -6.70
N PHE A 414 5.09 7.22 -7.82
CA PHE A 414 4.43 5.91 -7.91
C PHE A 414 5.37 4.71 -7.73
N GLY A 415 6.67 4.94 -7.57
CA GLY A 415 7.68 3.88 -7.47
C GLY A 415 7.88 3.11 -8.78
N PHE A 416 7.85 3.79 -9.93
CA PHE A 416 8.23 3.20 -11.22
C PHE A 416 9.75 3.29 -11.37
N SER A 417 10.37 2.21 -11.85
CA SER A 417 11.79 2.24 -12.22
C SER A 417 11.96 3.13 -13.46
N LEU A 418 12.84 4.12 -13.42
CA LEU A 418 13.14 4.96 -14.58
C LEU A 418 14.63 5.26 -14.65
N ASN A 419 15.22 4.91 -15.79
CA ASN A 419 16.50 5.44 -16.22
C ASN A 419 16.25 6.52 -17.28
N ILE A 420 16.64 7.76 -16.99
CA ILE A 420 16.44 8.91 -17.88
C ILE A 420 17.23 8.76 -19.18
N GLU A 421 18.41 8.14 -19.15
CA GLU A 421 19.22 7.95 -20.36
C GLU A 421 18.55 6.96 -21.32
N ASP A 422 17.90 5.92 -20.80
CA ASP A 422 17.14 4.97 -21.62
C ASP A 422 15.92 5.67 -22.27
N ALA A 423 15.27 6.58 -21.55
CA ALA A 423 14.18 7.40 -22.11
C ALA A 423 14.67 8.32 -23.23
N ARG A 424 15.85 8.95 -23.07
CA ARG A 424 16.46 9.79 -24.11
C ARG A 424 16.87 8.96 -25.33
N ALA A 425 17.41 7.76 -25.12
CA ALA A 425 17.77 6.84 -26.19
C ALA A 425 16.53 6.42 -27.00
N ALA A 426 15.45 5.99 -26.33
CA ALA A 426 14.20 5.60 -26.98
C ALA A 426 13.59 6.75 -27.82
N LEU A 427 13.61 7.99 -27.32
CA LEU A 427 13.14 9.16 -28.06
C LEU A 427 14.04 9.48 -29.27
N SER A 428 15.36 9.31 -29.14
CA SER A 428 16.32 9.53 -30.23
C SER A 428 16.11 8.57 -31.40
N GLU A 429 15.73 7.32 -31.13
CA GLU A 429 15.37 6.35 -32.18
C GLU A 429 14.13 6.77 -32.98
N ILE A 430 13.14 7.39 -32.33
CA ILE A 430 11.95 7.92 -33.02
C ILE A 430 12.32 9.06 -33.96
N VAL A 431 13.22 9.95 -33.56
CA VAL A 431 13.66 11.09 -34.39
C VAL A 431 14.27 10.59 -35.70
N GLN A 432 15.01 9.48 -35.66
CA GLN A 432 15.60 8.89 -36.87
C GLN A 432 14.55 8.46 -37.90
N LYS A 433 13.35 8.05 -37.44
CA LYS A 433 12.23 7.60 -38.27
C LYS A 433 11.29 8.73 -38.71
N HIS A 434 11.29 9.86 -38.00
CA HIS A 434 10.35 10.96 -38.17
C HIS A 434 11.07 12.32 -38.18
N LYS A 435 11.94 12.54 -39.17
CA LYS A 435 12.79 13.75 -39.25
C LYS A 435 12.04 15.01 -39.69
N ASP A 436 11.06 14.89 -40.57
CA ASP A 436 10.41 16.03 -41.22
C ASP A 436 8.92 16.08 -40.87
N GLY A 437 8.40 17.26 -40.50
CA GLY A 437 6.99 17.48 -40.18
C GLY A 437 6.67 17.44 -38.69
N GLU A 438 5.37 17.48 -38.37
CA GLU A 438 4.87 17.56 -37.00
C GLU A 438 4.23 16.23 -36.55
N TYR A 439 4.74 15.69 -35.45
CA TYR A 439 4.26 14.45 -34.84
C TYR A 439 3.95 14.64 -33.35
N LYS A 440 2.91 13.98 -32.87
CA LYS A 440 2.70 13.70 -31.45
C LYS A 440 3.41 12.39 -31.13
N ILE A 441 4.43 12.48 -30.28
CA ILE A 441 5.15 11.33 -29.76
C ILE A 441 4.56 10.97 -28.40
N ARG A 442 4.08 9.73 -28.27
CA ARG A 442 3.70 9.14 -26.98
C ARG A 442 4.88 8.36 -26.43
N LEU A 443 5.28 8.66 -25.20
CA LEU A 443 6.27 7.89 -24.45
C LEU A 443 5.54 7.24 -23.27
N LEU A 444 5.63 5.93 -23.16
CA LEU A 444 5.01 5.12 -22.11
C LEU A 444 6.10 4.50 -21.25
N LEU A 445 5.91 4.53 -19.94
CA LEU A 445 6.76 3.87 -18.96
C LEU A 445 5.89 2.95 -18.11
N ASP A 446 6.20 1.66 -18.10
CA ASP A 446 5.58 0.72 -17.17
C ASP A 446 6.32 0.65 -15.83
N LYS A 447 5.73 -0.06 -14.87
CA LYS A 447 6.25 -0.13 -13.50
C LYS A 447 7.63 -0.80 -13.41
N SER A 448 7.96 -1.69 -14.35
CA SER A 448 9.24 -2.41 -14.41
C SER A 448 10.39 -1.55 -14.94
N GLY A 449 10.05 -0.44 -15.60
CA GLY A 449 11.01 0.43 -16.28
C GLY A 449 11.07 0.24 -17.79
N THR A 450 10.19 -0.58 -18.36
CA THR A 450 10.11 -0.75 -19.81
C THR A 450 9.51 0.51 -20.44
N LEU A 451 10.21 1.04 -21.45
CA LEU A 451 9.83 2.23 -22.20
C LEU A 451 9.32 1.84 -23.58
N THR A 452 8.16 2.39 -23.96
CA THR A 452 7.57 2.21 -25.30
C THR A 452 7.26 3.57 -25.91
N THR A 453 7.55 3.73 -27.21
CA THR A 453 7.32 4.98 -27.92
C THR A 453 6.45 4.78 -29.15
N GLU A 454 5.50 5.69 -29.38
CA GLU A 454 4.62 5.70 -30.55
C GLU A 454 4.61 7.10 -31.19
N ALA A 455 4.58 7.16 -32.52
CA ALA A 455 4.50 8.41 -33.28
C ALA A 455 3.18 8.51 -34.05
N GLN A 456 2.50 9.65 -33.93
CA GLN A 456 1.29 9.97 -34.68
C GLN A 456 1.46 11.30 -35.40
N GLN A 457 1.34 11.31 -36.73
CA GLN A 457 1.40 12.56 -37.50
C GLN A 457 0.25 13.50 -37.12
N LEU A 458 0.58 14.76 -36.86
CA LEU A 458 -0.41 15.78 -36.54
C LEU A 458 -1.18 16.19 -37.78
N LYS A 459 -2.51 16.19 -37.67
CA LYS A 459 -3.39 16.74 -38.70
C LYS A 459 -3.62 18.22 -38.43
N THR A 460 -3.59 19.02 -39.49
CA THR A 460 -4.02 20.42 -39.45
C THR A 460 -5.49 20.49 -39.05
N MET A 461 -5.79 21.27 -38.02
CA MET A 461 -7.17 21.51 -37.58
C MET A 461 -7.73 22.77 -38.24
N LYS A 462 -9.01 22.74 -38.59
CA LYS A 462 -9.73 23.89 -39.15
C LYS A 462 -10.53 24.58 -38.03
N ALA A 463 -10.34 25.89 -37.88
CA ALA A 463 -11.10 26.72 -36.94
C ALA A 463 -12.57 26.89 -37.40
N PRO A 464 -13.53 27.20 -36.51
CA PRO A 464 -13.36 27.43 -35.07
C PRO A 464 -13.27 26.13 -34.25
N MET A 465 -12.48 26.16 -33.16
CA MET A 465 -12.40 25.08 -32.17
C MET A 465 -13.46 25.33 -31.10
N THR A 466 -14.56 24.57 -31.13
CA THR A 466 -15.66 24.70 -30.17
C THR A 466 -15.46 23.75 -28.99
N VAL A 467 -15.61 24.25 -27.76
CA VAL A 467 -15.52 23.47 -26.52
C VAL A 467 -16.83 23.54 -25.76
N THR A 468 -17.07 22.59 -24.86
CA THR A 468 -18.26 22.57 -23.98
C THR A 468 -17.84 22.46 -22.52
N LEU A 469 -18.72 22.85 -21.60
CA LEU A 469 -18.53 22.63 -20.17
C LEU A 469 -18.98 21.20 -19.78
N ALA A 470 -18.26 20.56 -18.86
CA ALA A 470 -18.68 19.30 -18.26
C ALA A 470 -20.00 19.46 -17.50
N ASP A 471 -20.89 18.45 -17.60
CA ASP A 471 -22.20 18.50 -16.94
C ASP A 471 -22.17 18.08 -15.46
N LYS A 472 -21.01 17.64 -14.97
CA LYS A 472 -20.78 17.22 -13.59
C LYS A 472 -19.38 17.66 -13.14
N PRO A 473 -19.18 17.87 -11.82
CA PRO A 473 -17.87 18.16 -11.30
C PRO A 473 -16.96 16.92 -11.36
N ILE A 474 -15.67 17.14 -11.50
CA ILE A 474 -14.64 16.16 -11.19
C ILE A 474 -14.33 16.19 -9.68
N ASN A 475 -13.88 15.05 -9.14
CA ASN A 475 -13.40 14.97 -7.77
C ASN A 475 -11.92 15.37 -7.73
N LYS A 476 -11.59 16.52 -7.15
CA LYS A 476 -10.19 16.98 -7.07
C LYS A 476 -9.29 16.14 -6.16
N GLU A 477 -9.86 15.23 -5.36
CA GLU A 477 -9.11 14.23 -4.60
C GLU A 477 -8.67 13.03 -5.46
N ASN A 478 -9.05 12.99 -6.75
CA ASN A 478 -8.56 11.98 -7.68
C ASN A 478 -7.10 12.25 -8.05
N LEU A 479 -6.20 11.43 -7.50
CA LEU A 479 -4.76 11.46 -7.73
C LEU A 479 -4.34 11.48 -9.21
N TYR A 480 -5.10 10.82 -10.09
CA TYR A 480 -4.77 10.72 -11.51
C TYR A 480 -4.96 12.03 -12.29
N LEU A 481 -5.52 13.08 -11.65
CA LEU A 481 -5.56 14.43 -12.21
C LEU A 481 -4.17 15.10 -12.17
N TYR A 482 -3.34 14.77 -11.17
CA TYR A 482 -2.07 15.44 -10.91
C TYR A 482 -0.89 14.76 -11.62
N HIS A 483 -1.11 13.56 -12.18
CA HIS A 483 -0.09 12.77 -12.85
C HIS A 483 -0.56 12.32 -14.23
N LYS A 484 0.32 12.41 -15.23
CA LYS A 484 -0.02 12.02 -16.59
C LYS A 484 0.14 10.51 -16.77
N THR A 485 -0.98 9.79 -16.73
CA THR A 485 -1.01 8.32 -16.85
C THR A 485 -1.86 7.86 -18.04
N THR A 486 -1.81 6.56 -18.33
CA THR A 486 -2.77 5.91 -19.24
C THR A 486 -4.12 5.65 -18.59
N HIS A 487 -4.24 5.73 -17.26
CA HIS A 487 -5.52 5.64 -16.56
C HIS A 487 -6.27 6.97 -16.66
N ARG A 488 -7.05 7.12 -17.74
CA ARG A 488 -7.72 8.37 -18.10
C ARG A 488 -9.25 8.28 -18.07
N LYS A 489 -9.81 7.29 -17.37
CA LYS A 489 -11.25 7.03 -17.31
C LYS A 489 -12.07 8.28 -16.95
N MET A 490 -11.57 9.07 -16.00
CA MET A 490 -12.21 10.33 -15.58
C MET A 490 -12.31 11.38 -16.69
N TYR A 491 -11.46 11.31 -17.72
CA TYR A 491 -11.54 12.15 -18.91
C TYR A 491 -12.33 11.48 -20.04
N GLU A 492 -12.14 10.17 -20.23
CA GLU A 492 -12.76 9.38 -21.30
C GLU A 492 -14.29 9.42 -21.25
N ASP A 493 -14.88 9.40 -20.05
CA ASP A 493 -16.33 9.49 -19.89
C ASP A 493 -16.89 10.80 -20.48
N TYR A 494 -16.22 11.94 -20.22
CA TYR A 494 -16.59 13.23 -20.80
C TYR A 494 -16.30 13.29 -22.29
N GLN A 495 -15.14 12.80 -22.74
CA GLN A 495 -14.77 12.79 -24.16
C GLN A 495 -15.75 11.97 -25.01
N ASN A 496 -16.18 10.81 -24.52
CA ASN A 496 -17.13 9.95 -25.22
C ASN A 496 -18.51 10.59 -25.29
N LYS A 497 -18.94 11.24 -24.21
CA LYS A 497 -20.24 11.92 -24.13
C LYS A 497 -20.30 13.16 -25.02
N PHE A 498 -19.22 13.95 -25.06
CA PHE A 498 -19.13 15.23 -25.75
C PHE A 498 -18.23 15.17 -27.00
N LYS A 499 -18.25 14.04 -27.71
CA LYS A 499 -17.38 13.74 -28.87
C LYS A 499 -17.48 14.72 -30.06
N ASP A 500 -18.57 15.51 -30.12
CA ASP A 500 -18.82 16.48 -31.18
C ASP A 500 -18.09 17.82 -30.92
N TYR A 501 -17.53 18.01 -29.74
CA TYR A 501 -16.72 19.17 -29.36
C TYR A 501 -15.23 18.89 -29.50
N PHE A 502 -14.43 19.94 -29.70
CA PHE A 502 -12.98 19.85 -29.72
C PHE A 502 -12.43 19.32 -28.39
N ASP A 503 -12.94 19.85 -27.27
CA ASP A 503 -12.59 19.40 -25.92
C ASP A 503 -13.69 19.81 -24.92
N VAL A 504 -13.60 19.28 -23.70
CA VAL A 504 -14.53 19.52 -22.60
C VAL A 504 -13.78 20.23 -21.47
N LEU A 505 -14.28 21.39 -21.05
CA LEU A 505 -13.79 22.13 -19.89
C LEU A 505 -14.36 21.53 -18.61
N LEU A 506 -13.48 21.22 -17.66
CA LEU A 506 -13.81 20.59 -16.39
C LEU A 506 -13.83 21.61 -15.24
N TRP A 507 -14.55 21.24 -14.18
CA TRP A 507 -14.70 22.01 -12.94
C TRP A 507 -14.84 21.04 -11.76
N ASN A 508 -14.51 21.48 -10.54
CA ASN A 508 -14.51 20.62 -9.34
C ASN A 508 -15.73 20.85 -8.44
N GLU A 509 -15.85 20.10 -7.34
CA GLU A 509 -16.98 20.19 -6.40
C GLU A 509 -17.16 21.57 -5.72
N ASN A 510 -16.17 22.47 -5.82
CA ASN A 510 -16.23 23.85 -5.33
C ASN A 510 -16.64 24.87 -6.42
N GLU A 511 -17.06 24.42 -7.61
CA GLU A 511 -17.34 25.29 -8.76
C GLU A 511 -16.11 26.04 -9.31
N GLU A 512 -14.91 25.53 -9.00
CA GLU A 512 -13.65 26.04 -9.53
C GLU A 512 -13.33 25.34 -10.86
N LEU A 513 -12.91 26.09 -11.87
CA LEU A 513 -12.42 25.56 -13.14
C LEU A 513 -11.11 24.80 -12.92
N THR A 514 -10.92 23.73 -13.69
CA THR A 514 -9.70 22.91 -13.59
C THR A 514 -8.90 22.95 -14.91
N GLU A 515 -9.21 22.07 -15.85
CA GLU A 515 -8.55 21.95 -17.14
C GLU A 515 -9.50 21.42 -18.22
N PHE A 516 -9.04 21.37 -19.46
CA PHE A 516 -9.67 20.59 -20.52
C PHE A 516 -9.21 19.13 -20.46
N THR A 517 -9.97 18.20 -21.05
CA THR A 517 -9.60 16.78 -21.03
C THR A 517 -8.26 16.46 -21.72
N ASN A 518 -7.77 17.33 -22.62
CA ASN A 518 -6.45 17.19 -23.26
C ASN A 518 -5.48 18.37 -23.08
N GLY A 519 -5.78 19.35 -22.21
CA GLY A 519 -4.92 20.53 -22.04
C GLY A 519 -5.39 21.44 -20.91
N ASN A 520 -4.59 22.43 -20.55
CA ASN A 520 -4.97 23.39 -19.51
C ASN A 520 -5.73 24.58 -20.10
N ILE A 521 -6.50 25.27 -19.25
CA ILE A 521 -7.24 26.48 -19.61
C ILE A 521 -6.45 27.74 -19.26
N VAL A 522 -6.56 28.75 -20.12
CA VAL A 522 -6.23 30.14 -19.80
C VAL A 522 -7.45 31.00 -20.09
N LEU A 523 -7.80 31.90 -19.17
CA LEU A 523 -8.82 32.93 -19.35
C LEU A 523 -8.19 34.32 -19.42
N GLU A 524 -8.73 35.17 -20.29
CA GLU A 524 -8.43 36.61 -20.26
C GLU A 524 -9.47 37.32 -19.42
N ILE A 525 -9.04 38.00 -18.36
CA ILE A 525 -9.91 38.80 -17.52
C ILE A 525 -9.19 40.11 -17.25
N ASP A 526 -9.85 41.23 -17.58
CA ASP A 526 -9.31 42.58 -17.43
C ASP A 526 -7.93 42.77 -18.09
N GLY A 527 -7.73 42.16 -19.27
CA GLY A 527 -6.48 42.21 -20.03
C GLY A 527 -5.33 41.38 -19.44
N SER A 528 -5.58 40.60 -18.39
CA SER A 528 -4.61 39.69 -17.77
C SER A 528 -4.95 38.23 -18.06
N LEU A 529 -3.90 37.39 -18.19
CA LEU A 529 -4.02 35.97 -18.50
C LEU A 529 -3.92 35.11 -17.24
N TRP A 530 -4.98 34.36 -16.95
CA TRP A 530 -5.12 33.56 -15.74
C TRP A 530 -5.31 32.08 -16.03
N THR A 531 -4.72 31.22 -15.21
CA THR A 531 -4.96 29.76 -15.22
C THR A 531 -5.25 29.27 -13.78
N PRO A 532 -6.11 28.25 -13.59
CA PRO A 532 -6.39 27.71 -12.26
C PRO A 532 -5.15 27.07 -11.64
N PRO A 533 -4.88 27.25 -10.33
CA PRO A 533 -3.76 26.63 -9.64
C PRO A 533 -3.98 25.12 -9.48
N ILE A 534 -2.92 24.33 -9.37
CA ILE A 534 -3.00 22.85 -9.44
C ILE A 534 -3.92 22.24 -8.36
N GLU A 535 -4.07 22.90 -7.22
CA GLU A 535 -4.93 22.55 -6.09
C GLU A 535 -6.42 22.47 -6.47
N CYS A 536 -6.82 23.06 -7.60
CA CYS A 536 -8.16 22.92 -8.15
C CYS A 536 -8.42 21.52 -8.75
N GLY A 537 -7.39 20.68 -8.92
CA GLY A 537 -7.51 19.33 -9.47
C GLY A 537 -7.23 19.27 -10.96
N LEU A 538 -6.02 19.67 -11.37
CA LEU A 538 -5.56 19.59 -12.75
C LEU A 538 -4.10 19.13 -12.87
N LEU A 539 -3.74 18.66 -14.07
CA LEU A 539 -2.37 18.31 -14.39
C LEU A 539 -1.48 19.56 -14.45
N SER A 540 -0.29 19.48 -13.83
CA SER A 540 0.78 20.44 -14.09
C SER A 540 1.33 20.24 -15.52
N GLY A 541 0.69 20.90 -16.49
CA GLY A 541 1.07 20.85 -17.90
C GLY A 541 2.46 21.45 -18.11
N THR A 542 3.34 20.78 -18.85
CA THR A 542 4.71 21.27 -19.08
C THR A 542 4.72 22.64 -19.76
N TYR A 543 3.85 22.86 -20.76
CA TYR A 543 3.74 24.18 -21.38
C TYR A 543 3.13 25.24 -20.44
N ARG A 544 2.13 24.87 -19.63
CA ARG A 544 1.54 25.76 -18.60
C ARG A 544 2.60 26.22 -17.60
N GLU A 545 3.42 25.30 -17.10
CA GLU A 545 4.48 25.61 -16.13
C GLU A 545 5.53 26.56 -16.71
N VAL A 546 5.93 26.38 -17.97
CA VAL A 546 6.83 27.30 -18.68
C VAL A 546 6.20 28.69 -18.80
N LEU A 547 4.93 28.78 -19.20
CA LEU A 547 4.23 30.07 -19.34
C LEU A 547 4.12 30.84 -18.01
N ILE A 548 3.92 30.14 -16.90
CA ILE A 548 3.92 30.74 -15.55
C ILE A 548 5.32 31.22 -15.18
N LYS A 549 6.34 30.38 -15.41
CA LYS A 549 7.75 30.73 -15.14
C LYS A 549 8.23 31.93 -15.94
N GLU A 550 7.75 32.09 -17.18
CA GLU A 550 8.02 33.23 -18.05
C GLU A 550 7.20 34.48 -17.68
N GLY A 551 6.27 34.39 -16.74
CA GLY A 551 5.39 35.50 -16.34
C GLY A 551 4.33 35.85 -17.38
N ARG A 552 4.07 34.97 -18.36
CA ARG A 552 3.08 35.18 -19.43
C ARG A 552 1.66 34.87 -18.97
N VAL A 553 1.52 33.97 -18.01
CA VAL A 553 0.24 33.58 -17.39
C VAL A 553 0.45 33.55 -15.89
N SER A 554 -0.55 34.00 -15.13
CA SER A 554 -0.52 33.94 -13.66
C SER A 554 -1.56 32.96 -13.12
N GLU A 555 -1.30 32.37 -11.96
CA GLU A 555 -2.25 31.49 -11.30
C GLU A 555 -3.28 32.29 -10.51
N LYS A 556 -4.55 31.88 -10.63
CA LYS A 556 -5.68 32.41 -9.85
C LYS A 556 -6.77 31.36 -9.84
N THR A 557 -7.42 31.13 -8.69
CA THR A 557 -8.62 30.29 -8.65
C THR A 557 -9.70 30.91 -9.53
N LEU A 558 -10.05 30.23 -10.62
CA LEU A 558 -11.08 30.64 -11.56
C LEU A 558 -12.35 29.84 -11.27
N THR A 559 -13.50 30.48 -11.33
CA THR A 559 -14.81 29.86 -11.04
C THR A 559 -15.66 29.78 -12.30
N LEU A 560 -16.74 29.01 -12.26
CA LEU A 560 -17.74 28.99 -13.34
C LEU A 560 -18.25 30.40 -13.68
N ALA A 561 -18.39 31.28 -12.69
CA ALA A 561 -18.83 32.66 -12.88
C ALA A 561 -17.82 33.52 -13.67
N ASP A 562 -16.54 33.15 -13.69
CA ASP A 562 -15.52 33.90 -14.42
C ASP A 562 -15.58 33.63 -15.94
N LEU A 563 -16.26 32.56 -16.38
CA LEU A 563 -16.55 32.33 -17.79
C LEU A 563 -17.43 33.42 -18.40
N GLU A 564 -18.28 34.08 -17.60
CA GLU A 564 -19.12 35.18 -18.06
C GLU A 564 -18.36 36.51 -18.18
N LYS A 565 -17.23 36.63 -17.46
CA LYS A 565 -16.41 37.86 -17.40
C LYS A 565 -15.25 37.83 -18.38
N CYS A 566 -14.86 36.65 -18.86
CA CYS A 566 -13.69 36.51 -19.70
C CYS A 566 -13.91 37.07 -21.11
N THR A 567 -12.87 37.68 -21.68
CA THR A 567 -12.91 38.16 -23.08
C THR A 567 -12.46 37.10 -24.07
N ASN A 568 -11.55 36.22 -23.66
CA ASN A 568 -11.04 35.12 -24.46
C ASN A 568 -10.77 33.88 -23.59
N ILE A 569 -10.92 32.72 -24.22
CA ILE A 569 -10.61 31.41 -23.65
C ILE A 569 -9.56 30.75 -24.54
N TRP A 570 -8.50 30.24 -23.93
CA TRP A 570 -7.47 29.48 -24.64
C TRP A 570 -7.30 28.09 -24.07
N PHE A 571 -7.11 27.17 -25.01
CA PHE A 571 -6.62 25.82 -24.75
C PHE A 571 -5.10 25.82 -24.92
N ILE A 572 -4.39 25.33 -23.91
CA ILE A 572 -2.93 25.19 -23.96
C ILE A 572 -2.47 23.77 -23.67
N ASN A 573 -1.56 23.24 -24.48
CA ASN A 573 -0.79 22.04 -24.16
C ASN A 573 0.51 21.98 -24.98
N SER A 574 1.39 21.03 -24.67
CA SER A 574 2.70 20.93 -25.32
C SER A 574 2.66 20.38 -26.75
N VAL A 575 1.52 19.81 -27.20
CA VAL A 575 1.37 19.25 -28.54
C VAL A 575 0.83 20.29 -29.53
N ARG A 576 -0.17 21.07 -29.10
CA ARG A 576 -0.91 22.05 -29.90
C ARG A 576 -0.57 23.50 -29.53
N LYS A 577 0.33 23.69 -28.56
CA LYS A 577 0.80 24.98 -28.05
C LYS A 577 -0.36 25.80 -27.51
N TRP A 578 -0.77 26.87 -28.20
CA TRP A 578 -1.72 27.87 -27.72
C TRP A 578 -2.82 28.07 -28.75
N LEU A 579 -4.07 27.69 -28.42
CA LEU A 579 -5.20 27.74 -29.34
C LEU A 579 -6.36 28.57 -28.77
N PRO A 580 -6.93 29.52 -29.52
CA PRO A 580 -8.19 30.14 -29.14
C PRO A 580 -9.34 29.14 -29.29
N VAL A 581 -10.24 29.10 -28.30
CA VAL A 581 -11.41 28.23 -28.31
C VAL A 581 -12.68 29.02 -28.02
N GLN A 582 -13.82 28.52 -28.49
CA GLN A 582 -15.12 29.12 -28.25
C GLN A 582 -15.97 28.17 -27.40
N LEU A 583 -16.38 28.62 -26.21
CA LEU A 583 -17.26 27.86 -25.35
C LEU A 583 -18.69 27.94 -25.89
N THR A 584 -19.25 26.80 -26.25
CA THR A 584 -20.66 26.67 -26.63
C THR A 584 -21.50 26.63 -25.36
N LYS A 585 -22.52 27.48 -25.30
CA LYS A 585 -23.48 27.54 -24.18
C LYS A 585 -24.56 26.47 -24.30
#